data_AF-R7CW61-F1
#
_entry.id   AF-R7CW61-F1
#
_cell.length_a   1.000
_cell.length_b   1.000
_cell.length_c   1.000
_cell.angle_alpha   90.00
_cell.angle_beta   90.00
_cell.angle_gamma   90.00
#
_symmetry.space_group_name_H-M   'P 1'
#
loop_
_entity.id
_entity.type
_entity.pdbx_description
1 polymer ?
#
loop_
_entity_poly.entity_id
_entity_poly.type
_entity_poly.pdbx_seq_one_letter_code
_entity_poly.pdbx_strand_id
1 'polypeptide(L)'
;MGKQESMDDWSQMAKDYAKAEKELKIENWVQISICYGHGHQSVTLYTYDLPREVYERRMWVIRWRMAKLQCQYPKQIVSTSLYFYDKRSGESLEVSSCLSKLISAKAQITKAERRINEYIEHNRQNNLFFDENTDEELVKFREKLERKKLECAECEKRLELLVERRRNNQ
;
A
#
# COMPACT_ATOMS: atom_id res chain seq x y z
N MET A 1 13.24 -23.55 13.03
CA MET A 1 12.22 -22.93 13.90
C MET A 1 11.98 -21.52 13.39
N GLY A 2 10.74 -21.18 13.01
CA GLY A 2 10.41 -19.83 12.53
C GLY A 2 10.58 -18.81 13.64
N LYS A 3 11.30 -17.73 13.37
CA LYS A 3 11.48 -16.61 14.31
C LYS A 3 10.09 -16.02 14.59
N GLN A 4 9.64 -16.03 15.84
CA GLN A 4 8.35 -15.47 16.23
C GLN A 4 8.37 -13.96 15.93
N GLU A 5 7.48 -13.51 15.05
CA GLU A 5 7.38 -12.10 14.68
C GLU A 5 6.95 -11.29 15.91
N SER A 6 7.85 -10.41 16.39
CA SER A 6 7.56 -9.52 17.52
C SER A 6 6.55 -8.44 17.09
N MET A 7 5.71 -8.00 18.03
CA MET A 7 4.83 -6.82 17.88
C MET A 7 5.60 -5.58 17.38
N ASP A 8 6.88 -5.49 17.71
CA ASP A 8 7.77 -4.43 17.24
C ASP A 8 8.06 -4.51 15.73
N ASP A 9 8.17 -5.70 15.14
CA ASP A 9 8.41 -5.86 13.69
C ASP A 9 7.16 -5.45 12.89
N TRP A 10 5.96 -5.72 13.42
CA TRP A 10 4.69 -5.25 12.84
C TRP A 10 4.56 -3.73 12.88
N SER A 11 4.84 -3.13 14.03
CA SER A 11 4.79 -1.67 14.21
C SER A 11 5.80 -0.97 13.31
N GLN A 12 6.99 -1.56 13.17
CA GLN A 12 8.04 -1.01 12.33
C GLN A 12 7.72 -1.21 10.84
N MET A 13 7.13 -2.33 10.45
CA MET A 13 6.63 -2.53 9.10
C MET A 13 5.60 -1.46 8.74
N ALA A 14 4.63 -1.17 9.61
CA ALA A 14 3.64 -0.11 9.36
C ALA A 14 4.30 1.27 9.13
N LYS A 15 5.36 1.60 9.87
CA LYS A 15 6.15 2.83 9.65
C LYS A 15 6.84 2.83 8.29
N ASP A 16 7.41 1.68 7.89
CA ASP A 16 8.10 1.54 6.59
C ASP A 16 7.11 1.72 5.42
N TYR A 17 5.89 1.18 5.53
CA TYR A 17 4.80 1.41 4.57
C TYR A 17 4.35 2.88 4.55
N ALA A 18 4.11 3.50 5.71
CA ALA A 18 3.70 4.90 5.78
C ALA A 18 4.77 5.86 5.20
N LYS A 19 6.06 5.53 5.40
CA LYS A 19 7.17 6.26 4.78
C LYS A 19 7.12 6.14 3.25
N ALA A 20 6.93 4.93 2.72
CA ALA A 20 6.82 4.70 1.28
C ALA A 20 5.62 5.45 0.65
N GLU A 21 4.44 5.43 1.30
CA GLU A 21 3.27 6.18 0.82
C GLU A 21 3.52 7.69 0.80
N LYS A 22 4.20 8.22 1.82
CA LYS A 22 4.56 9.64 1.92
C LYS A 22 5.56 10.06 0.85
N GLU A 23 6.57 9.23 0.56
CA GLU A 23 7.55 9.49 -0.51
C GLU A 23 6.87 9.53 -1.89
N LEU A 24 5.94 8.61 -2.14
CA LEU A 24 5.19 8.52 -3.39
C LEU A 24 4.11 9.61 -3.53
N LYS A 25 3.81 10.36 -2.46
CA LYS A 25 2.75 11.38 -2.39
C LYS A 25 1.40 10.82 -2.84
N ILE A 26 1.05 9.65 -2.31
CA ILE A 26 -0.19 8.94 -2.64
C ILE A 26 -1.37 9.69 -2.04
N GLU A 27 -2.39 9.95 -2.86
CA GLU A 27 -3.66 10.48 -2.40
C GLU A 27 -4.64 9.32 -2.23
N ASN A 28 -4.79 8.85 -0.98
CA ASN A 28 -5.68 7.74 -0.66
C ASN A 28 -7.16 8.14 -0.78
N TRP A 29 -7.84 7.68 -1.83
CA TRP A 29 -9.27 7.89 -2.08
C TRP A 29 -10.04 6.58 -2.11
N VAL A 30 -11.35 6.68 -1.87
CA VAL A 30 -12.26 5.54 -1.95
C VAL A 30 -13.51 5.94 -2.73
N GLN A 31 -13.82 5.13 -3.75
CA GLN A 31 -15.09 5.15 -4.43
C GLN A 31 -16.02 4.13 -3.77
N ILE A 32 -17.16 4.60 -3.30
CA ILE A 32 -18.16 3.80 -2.59
C ILE A 32 -19.40 3.74 -3.46
N SER A 33 -19.74 2.55 -3.94
CA SER A 33 -20.94 2.30 -4.73
C SER A 33 -21.92 1.48 -3.89
N ILE A 34 -23.12 2.02 -3.67
CA ILE A 34 -24.21 1.27 -3.04
C ILE A 34 -25.10 0.73 -4.16
N CYS A 35 -25.24 -0.59 -4.19
CA CYS A 35 -26.00 -1.30 -5.22
C CYS A 35 -27.14 -2.10 -4.57
N TYR A 36 -28.21 -2.37 -5.32
CA TYR A 36 -29.17 -3.40 -4.93
C TYR A 36 -29.35 -4.41 -6.06
N GLY A 37 -29.68 -5.64 -5.68
CA GLY A 37 -29.86 -6.76 -6.61
C GLY A 37 -28.75 -7.81 -6.47
N HIS A 38 -28.80 -8.83 -7.31
CA HIS A 38 -27.88 -9.97 -7.23
C HIS A 38 -27.12 -10.17 -8.54
N GLY A 39 -25.80 -10.27 -8.45
CA GLY A 39 -24.93 -10.54 -9.61
C GLY A 39 -25.06 -9.50 -10.73
N HIS A 40 -25.27 -9.99 -11.96
CA HIS A 40 -25.34 -9.19 -13.18
C HIS A 40 -26.56 -8.25 -13.27
N GLN A 41 -27.56 -8.42 -12.41
CA GLN A 41 -28.73 -7.53 -12.33
C GLN A 41 -28.59 -6.46 -11.24
N SER A 42 -27.38 -6.27 -10.69
CA SER A 42 -27.13 -5.25 -9.69
C SER A 42 -27.24 -3.85 -10.30
N VAL A 43 -28.07 -3.01 -9.70
CA VAL A 43 -28.23 -1.61 -10.09
C VAL A 43 -27.52 -0.75 -9.06
N THR A 44 -26.63 0.13 -9.54
CA THR A 44 -25.96 1.11 -8.68
C THR A 44 -26.93 2.24 -8.35
N LEU A 45 -27.23 2.43 -7.07
CA LEU A 45 -28.11 3.51 -6.59
C LEU A 45 -27.34 4.80 -6.41
N TYR A 46 -26.20 4.71 -5.72
CA TYR A 46 -25.41 5.86 -5.33
C TYR A 46 -23.93 5.54 -5.48
N THR A 47 -23.20 6.53 -5.98
CA THR A 47 -21.74 6.50 -6.07
C THR A 47 -21.21 7.71 -5.33
N TYR A 48 -20.32 7.49 -4.38
CA TYR A 48 -19.62 8.53 -3.65
C TYR A 48 -18.14 8.42 -3.93
N ASP A 49 -17.47 9.55 -4.12
CA ASP A 49 -16.03 9.63 -4.26
C ASP A 49 -15.49 10.59 -3.20
N LEU A 50 -14.72 10.05 -2.25
CA LEU A 50 -14.28 10.80 -1.08
C LEU A 50 -12.93 10.30 -0.55
N PRO A 51 -12.18 11.16 0.19
CA PRO A 51 -10.91 10.75 0.78
C PRO A 51 -11.09 9.57 1.73
N ARG A 52 -10.15 8.61 1.67
CA ARG A 52 -10.21 7.37 2.46
C ARG A 52 -10.30 7.64 3.96
N GLU A 53 -9.59 8.66 4.45
CA GLU A 53 -9.62 9.05 5.86
C GLU A 53 -11.03 9.46 6.33
N VAL A 54 -11.80 10.15 5.48
CA VAL A 54 -13.18 10.55 5.80
C VAL A 54 -14.07 9.32 5.90
N TYR A 55 -13.91 8.36 4.98
CA TYR A 55 -14.61 7.08 5.02
C TYR A 55 -14.30 6.31 6.30
N GLU A 56 -13.03 6.13 6.64
CA GLU A 56 -12.61 5.33 7.79
C GLU A 56 -13.13 5.93 9.11
N ARG A 57 -13.07 7.26 9.27
CA ARG A 57 -13.58 7.96 10.46
C ARG A 57 -15.12 7.94 10.54
N ARG A 58 -15.82 7.93 9.40
CA ARG A 58 -17.29 8.08 9.33
C ARG A 58 -17.97 6.89 8.66
N MET A 59 -17.38 5.71 8.78
CA MET A 59 -17.88 4.48 8.15
C MET A 59 -19.33 4.18 8.54
N TRP A 60 -19.74 4.57 9.75
CA TRP A 60 -21.11 4.42 10.25
C TRP A 60 -22.15 5.14 9.38
N VAL A 61 -21.80 6.23 8.68
CA VAL A 61 -22.73 6.96 7.80
C VAL A 61 -23.12 6.09 6.60
N ILE A 62 -22.16 5.39 6.02
CA ILE A 62 -22.39 4.46 4.90
C ILE A 62 -23.22 3.28 5.38
N ARG A 63 -22.89 2.71 6.55
CA ARG A 63 -23.68 1.62 7.17
C ARG A 63 -25.12 2.05 7.44
N TRP A 64 -25.32 3.24 7.98
CA TRP A 64 -26.65 3.81 8.24
C TRP A 64 -27.45 4.01 6.96
N ARG A 65 -26.83 4.55 5.89
CA ARG A 65 -27.47 4.68 4.58
C ARG A 65 -27.84 3.32 4.00
N MET A 66 -26.93 2.34 4.09
CA MET A 66 -27.19 0.97 3.63
C MET A 66 -28.39 0.35 4.35
N ALA A 67 -28.48 0.50 5.68
CA ALA A 67 -29.62 0.02 6.46
C ALA A 67 -30.94 0.71 6.05
N LYS A 68 -30.91 2.04 5.86
CA LYS A 68 -32.07 2.78 5.36
C LYS A 68 -32.54 2.26 3.99
N LEU A 69 -31.60 2.00 3.07
CA LEU A 69 -31.91 1.46 1.75
C LEU A 69 -32.43 0.03 1.81
N GLN A 70 -31.93 -0.80 2.72
CA GLN A 70 -32.46 -2.15 2.94
C GLN A 70 -33.93 -2.12 3.40
N CYS A 71 -34.31 -1.14 4.22
CA CYS A 71 -35.72 -0.95 4.61
C CYS A 71 -36.60 -0.48 3.45
N GLN A 72 -36.07 0.31 2.51
CA GLN A 72 -36.79 0.75 1.32
C GLN A 72 -36.97 -0.38 0.29
N TYR A 73 -35.98 -1.27 0.18
CA TYR A 73 -35.98 -2.39 -0.76
C TYR A 73 -35.87 -3.73 -0.03
N PRO A 74 -36.88 -4.14 0.76
CA PRO A 74 -36.77 -5.27 1.68
C PRO A 74 -36.53 -6.61 1.00
N LYS A 75 -37.00 -6.78 -0.25
CA LYS A 75 -36.82 -8.01 -1.04
C LYS A 75 -35.48 -8.07 -1.78
N GLN A 76 -34.76 -6.96 -1.86
CA GLN A 76 -33.50 -6.86 -2.60
C GLN A 76 -32.34 -6.93 -1.63
N ILE A 77 -31.22 -7.51 -2.09
CA ILE A 77 -29.97 -7.48 -1.34
C ILE A 77 -29.30 -6.14 -1.65
N VAL A 78 -29.17 -5.28 -0.64
CA VAL A 78 -28.39 -4.05 -0.76
C VAL A 78 -26.95 -4.34 -0.37
N SER A 79 -26.01 -4.08 -1.27
CA SER A 79 -24.58 -4.27 -1.07
C SER A 79 -23.81 -2.97 -1.26
N THR A 80 -22.63 -2.89 -0.62
CA THR A 80 -21.70 -1.77 -0.79
C THR A 80 -20.42 -2.32 -1.40
N SER A 81 -20.04 -1.78 -2.56
CA SER A 81 -18.76 -2.04 -3.21
C SER A 81 -17.81 -0.89 -2.89
N LEU A 82 -16.59 -1.23 -2.45
CA LEU A 82 -15.54 -0.27 -2.13
C LEU A 82 -14.40 -0.46 -3.13
N TYR A 83 -13.97 0.64 -3.72
CA TYR A 83 -12.80 0.67 -4.59
C TYR A 83 -11.81 1.69 -4.06
N PHE A 84 -10.65 1.19 -3.60
CA PHE A 84 -9.57 2.02 -3.08
C PHE A 84 -8.59 2.33 -4.20
N TYR A 85 -8.28 3.60 -4.38
CA TYR A 85 -7.40 4.03 -5.45
C TYR A 85 -6.64 5.29 -5.08
N ASP A 86 -5.55 5.54 -5.80
CA ASP A 86 -4.83 6.79 -5.71
C ASP A 86 -5.44 7.80 -6.68
N LYS A 87 -5.86 8.97 -6.19
CA LYS A 87 -6.51 9.99 -7.05
C LYS A 87 -5.56 10.54 -8.11
N ARG A 88 -4.28 10.66 -7.78
CA ARG A 88 -3.25 11.21 -8.69
C ARG A 88 -3.01 10.29 -9.88
N SER A 89 -2.73 9.01 -9.63
CA SER A 89 -2.43 8.03 -10.69
C SER A 89 -3.68 7.36 -11.26
N GLY A 90 -4.75 7.23 -10.48
CA GLY A 90 -5.92 6.45 -10.84
C GLY A 90 -5.78 4.96 -10.67
N GLU A 91 -4.60 4.52 -10.21
CA GLU A 91 -4.32 3.12 -9.99
C GLU A 91 -5.04 2.65 -8.72
N SER A 92 -5.50 1.40 -8.76
CA SER A 92 -6.07 0.77 -7.58
C SER A 92 -5.00 0.59 -6.51
N LEU A 93 -5.43 0.57 -5.25
CA LEU A 93 -4.62 0.20 -4.09
C LEU A 93 -4.85 -1.27 -3.70
N GLU A 94 -5.40 -2.07 -4.62
CA GLU A 94 -5.60 -3.50 -4.41
C GLU A 94 -4.27 -4.24 -4.36
N VAL A 95 -4.23 -5.37 -3.65
CA VAL A 95 -2.99 -6.11 -3.34
C VAL A 95 -2.15 -6.44 -4.58
N SER A 96 -2.78 -6.73 -5.72
CA SER A 96 -2.12 -7.09 -6.98
C SER A 96 -1.74 -5.91 -7.88
N SER A 97 -2.16 -4.69 -7.53
CA SER A 97 -1.94 -3.47 -8.33
C SER A 97 -0.46 -3.12 -8.47
N CYS A 98 -0.12 -2.40 -9.54
CA CYS A 98 1.23 -1.88 -9.75
C CYS A 98 1.66 -0.95 -8.61
N LEU A 99 0.74 -0.12 -8.11
CA LEU A 99 0.99 0.81 -7.02
C LEU A 99 1.25 0.09 -5.69
N SER A 100 0.43 -0.90 -5.32
CA SER A 100 0.64 -1.73 -4.12
C SER A 100 2.02 -2.41 -4.13
N LYS A 101 2.40 -2.99 -5.28
CA LYS A 101 3.72 -3.61 -5.45
C LYS A 101 4.87 -2.63 -5.27
N LEU A 102 4.72 -1.41 -5.79
CA LEU A 102 5.72 -0.35 -5.65
C LEU A 102 5.87 0.11 -4.19
N ILE A 103 4.76 0.32 -3.48
CA ILE A 103 4.77 0.66 -2.04
C ILE A 103 5.47 -0.45 -1.26
N SER A 104 5.11 -1.71 -1.51
CA SER A 104 5.72 -2.87 -0.88
C SER A 104 7.23 -2.93 -1.16
N ALA A 105 7.66 -2.73 -2.40
CA ALA A 105 9.07 -2.71 -2.78
C ALA A 105 9.86 -1.63 -2.03
N LYS A 106 9.34 -0.40 -1.95
CA LYS A 106 9.95 0.70 -1.16
C LYS A 106 10.04 0.39 0.32
N ALA A 107 8.98 -0.18 0.91
CA ALA A 107 8.96 -0.58 2.31
C ALA A 107 10.01 -1.67 2.58
N GLN A 108 10.15 -2.65 1.67
CA GLN A 108 11.18 -3.68 1.76
C GLN A 108 12.61 -3.14 1.60
N ILE A 109 12.83 -2.13 0.74
CA ILE A 109 14.12 -1.43 0.62
C ILE A 109 14.44 -0.75 1.95
N THR A 110 13.50 0.00 2.53
CA THR A 110 13.67 0.65 3.83
C THR A 110 13.97 -0.36 4.93
N LYS A 111 13.25 -1.50 4.96
CA LYS A 111 13.49 -2.59 5.91
C LYS A 111 14.88 -3.21 5.74
N ALA A 112 15.34 -3.39 4.50
CA ALA A 112 16.66 -3.93 4.19
C ALA A 112 17.78 -2.97 4.59
N GLU A 113 17.65 -1.68 4.32
CA GLU A 113 18.60 -0.65 4.76
C GLU A 113 18.72 -0.61 6.29
N ARG A 114 17.59 -0.65 6.99
CA ARG A 114 17.59 -0.72 8.47
C ARG A 114 18.32 -1.97 8.97
N ARG A 115 18.03 -3.15 8.41
CA ARG A 115 18.69 -4.39 8.81
C ARG A 115 20.20 -4.39 8.57
N ILE A 116 20.65 -3.77 7.47
CA ILE A 116 22.08 -3.59 7.20
C ILE A 116 22.71 -2.70 8.28
N ASN A 117 22.05 -1.61 8.66
CA ASN A 117 22.55 -0.72 9.71
C ASN A 117 22.58 -1.43 11.08
N GLU A 118 21.53 -2.15 11.45
CA GLU A 118 21.48 -2.96 12.68
C GLU A 118 22.61 -4.00 12.72
N TYR A 119 22.90 -4.64 11.57
CA TYR A 119 24.01 -5.59 11.45
C TYR A 119 25.37 -4.92 11.65
N ILE A 120 25.59 -3.76 11.01
CA ILE A 120 26.83 -2.98 11.16
C ILE A 120 27.03 -2.54 12.61
N GLU A 121 25.99 -1.99 13.24
CA GLU A 121 26.05 -1.52 14.63
C GLU A 121 26.34 -2.67 15.60
N HIS A 122 25.67 -3.81 15.43
CA HIS A 122 25.90 -5.00 16.23
C HIS A 122 27.33 -5.54 16.08
N ASN A 123 27.84 -5.61 14.84
CA ASN A 123 29.18 -6.13 14.59
C ASN A 123 30.27 -5.17 15.04
N ARG A 124 30.08 -3.85 14.92
CA ARG A 124 31.01 -2.84 15.48
C ARG A 124 31.16 -2.98 17.00
N GLN A 125 30.10 -3.35 17.71
CA GLN A 125 30.11 -3.49 19.16
C GLN A 125 30.65 -4.84 19.64
N ASN A 126 30.37 -5.92 18.91
CA ASN A 126 30.62 -7.28 19.37
C ASN A 126 31.76 -8.00 18.65
N ASN A 127 32.20 -7.53 17.48
CA ASN A 127 33.21 -8.19 16.66
C ASN A 127 34.41 -7.27 16.40
N LEU A 128 35.55 -7.60 17.03
CA LEU A 128 36.80 -6.84 16.90
C LEU A 128 37.45 -6.94 15.50
N PHE A 129 37.05 -7.93 14.69
CA PHE A 129 37.58 -8.17 13.35
C PHE A 129 36.63 -7.71 12.24
N PHE A 130 35.56 -7.01 12.61
CA PHE A 130 34.60 -6.54 11.63
C PHE A 130 35.20 -5.41 10.78
N ASP A 131 35.26 -5.65 9.48
CA ASP A 131 35.57 -4.64 8.48
C ASP A 131 34.41 -4.52 7.48
N GLU A 132 33.86 -3.32 7.38
CA GLU A 132 32.70 -3.00 6.54
C GLU A 132 32.93 -3.22 5.06
N ASN A 133 34.19 -3.19 4.61
CA ASN A 133 34.52 -3.32 3.20
C ASN A 133 34.84 -4.76 2.79
N THR A 134 35.29 -5.59 3.74
CA THR A 134 35.78 -6.95 3.48
C THR A 134 34.73 -8.01 3.82
N ASP A 135 33.70 -7.66 4.60
CA ASP A 135 32.65 -8.60 5.00
C ASP A 135 31.81 -9.10 3.81
N GLU A 136 31.91 -10.41 3.53
CA GLU A 136 31.30 -11.06 2.37
C GLU A 136 29.75 -11.04 2.44
N GLU A 137 29.17 -11.13 3.64
CA GLU A 137 27.73 -11.06 3.83
C GLU A 137 27.20 -9.67 3.50
N LEU A 138 27.89 -8.63 3.97
CA LEU A 138 27.53 -7.24 3.78
C LEU A 138 27.62 -6.83 2.30
N VAL A 139 28.65 -7.28 1.58
CA VAL A 139 28.76 -7.07 0.12
C VAL A 139 27.56 -7.70 -0.61
N LYS A 140 27.23 -8.96 -0.31
CA LYS A 140 26.07 -9.65 -0.89
C LYS A 140 24.74 -8.93 -0.58
N PHE A 141 24.58 -8.41 0.65
CA PHE A 141 23.40 -7.65 1.04
C PHE A 141 23.29 -6.34 0.27
N ARG A 142 24.39 -5.60 0.11
CA ARG A 142 24.44 -4.37 -0.70
C ARG A 142 24.11 -4.63 -2.16
N GLU A 143 24.69 -5.64 -2.79
CA GLU A 143 24.38 -6.02 -4.18
C GLU A 143 22.90 -6.37 -4.37
N LYS A 144 22.31 -7.09 -3.41
CA LYS A 144 20.87 -7.42 -3.44
C LYS A 144 20.00 -6.19 -3.24
N LEU A 145 20.43 -5.25 -2.40
CA LEU A 145 19.74 -3.98 -2.17
C LEU A 145 19.75 -3.12 -3.43
N GLU A 146 20.90 -2.98 -4.08
CA GLU A 146 21.04 -2.18 -5.31
C GLU A 146 20.18 -2.73 -6.45
N ARG A 147 20.13 -4.05 -6.62
CA ARG A 147 19.21 -4.67 -7.60
C ARG A 147 17.75 -4.31 -7.32
N LYS A 148 17.31 -4.39 -6.07
CA LYS A 148 15.94 -4.02 -5.68
C LYS A 148 15.65 -2.54 -5.90
N LYS A 149 16.63 -1.66 -5.64
CA LYS A 149 16.50 -0.22 -5.90
C LYS A 149 16.31 0.05 -7.40
N LEU A 150 17.06 -0.66 -8.24
CA LEU A 150 16.94 -0.53 -9.70
C LEU A 150 15.57 -0.99 -10.21
N GLU A 151 15.11 -2.17 -9.75
CA GLU A 151 13.76 -2.67 -10.07
C GLU A 151 12.66 -1.71 -9.58
N CYS A 152 12.83 -1.12 -8.39
CA CYS A 152 11.91 -0.14 -7.84
C CYS A 152 11.87 1.14 -8.69
N ALA A 153 13.03 1.67 -9.10
CA ALA A 153 13.12 2.85 -9.95
C ALA A 153 12.48 2.63 -11.33
N GLU A 154 12.60 1.42 -11.91
CA GLU A 154 11.87 1.08 -13.14
C GLU A 154 10.36 1.09 -12.94
N CYS A 155 9.87 0.59 -11.80
CA CYS A 155 8.45 0.60 -11.46
C CYS A 155 7.93 2.02 -11.23
N GLU A 156 8.72 2.90 -10.62
CA GLU A 156 8.38 4.32 -10.46
C GLU A 156 8.20 5.02 -11.80
N LYS A 157 9.16 4.83 -12.73
CA LYS A 157 9.06 5.41 -14.09
C LYS A 157 7.81 4.95 -14.84
N ARG A 158 7.42 3.67 -14.68
CA ARG A 158 6.18 3.16 -15.27
C ARG A 158 4.95 3.86 -14.70
N LEU A 159 4.93 4.11 -13.40
CA LEU A 159 3.83 4.84 -12.74
C LEU A 159 3.78 6.30 -13.21
N GLU A 160 4.92 6.96 -13.34
CA GLU A 160 4.99 8.34 -13.86
C GLU A 160 4.41 8.45 -15.27
N LEU A 161 4.76 7.52 -16.16
CA LEU A 161 4.19 7.46 -17.51
C LEU A 161 2.66 7.25 -17.50
N LEU A 162 2.13 6.45 -16.56
CA LEU A 162 0.69 6.26 -16.41
C LEU A 162 -0.01 7.55 -15.94
N VAL A 163 0.59 8.23 -14.97
CA VAL A 163 0.10 9.54 -14.48
C VAL A 163 0.09 10.56 -15.61
N GLU A 164 1.15 10.64 -16.41
CA GLU A 164 1.24 11.55 -17.56
C GLU A 164 0.19 11.24 -18.64
N ARG A 165 0.03 9.97 -19.01
CA ARG A 165 -1.02 9.56 -19.96
C ARG A 165 -2.41 9.96 -19.47
N ARG A 166 -2.67 9.81 -18.17
CA ARG A 166 -3.96 10.17 -17.59
C ARG A 166 -4.20 11.68 -17.62
N ARG A 167 -3.17 12.47 -17.33
CA ARG A 167 -3.23 13.94 -17.44
C ARG A 167 -3.48 14.40 -18.87
N ASN A 168 -2.88 13.74 -19.86
CA ASN A 168 -3.06 14.09 -21.27
C ASN A 168 -4.42 13.67 -21.84
N ASN A 169 -5.09 12.71 -21.21
CA ASN A 169 -6.42 12.23 -21.60
C ASN A 169 -7.57 12.97 -20.88
N GLN A 170 -7.27 13.93 -19.99
CA GLN A 170 -8.22 14.83 -19.33
C GLN A 170 -8.29 16.17 -20.05
#